data_AF-A0A1Y5FJJ9-F1
#
_entry.id   AF-A0A1Y5FJJ9-F1
#
_cell.length_a   1.000
_cell.length_b   1.000
_cell.length_c   1.000
_cell.angle_alpha   90.00
_cell.angle_beta   90.00
_cell.angle_gamma   90.00
#
_symmetry.space_group_name_H-M   'P 1'
#
loop_
_entity.id
_entity.type
_entity.pdbx_description
1 polymer ?
#
loop_
_entity_poly.entity_id
_entity_poly.type
_entity_poly.pdbx_seq_one_letter_code
_entity_poly.pdbx_strand_id
1 'polypeptide(L)'
;GNSGEYVLAWSTASENTYSSIFIQAFNADGTRKFDADGVIDASGIVTVTSNERGKAYLVNSEVVVTSVLDITSSADELWNVSADVSWHDISNSHLYATGLVDGNYLVYSADEAGNLSQPAEQIIIIGQVQDAI
;
A
#
# COMPACT_ATOMS: atom_id res chain seq x y z
N GLY A 1 -0.87 -23.74 -5.03
CA GLY A 1 0.37 -24.48 -4.70
C GLY A 1 0.26 -25.05 -3.30
N ASN A 2 1.29 -25.75 -2.82
CA ASN A 2 1.34 -26.35 -1.48
C ASN A 2 1.32 -25.32 -0.32
N SER A 3 1.30 -24.02 -0.64
CA SER A 3 1.34 -22.90 0.31
C SER A 3 -0.03 -22.33 0.70
N GLY A 4 -1.16 -22.84 0.17
CA GLY A 4 -2.50 -22.30 0.45
C GLY A 4 -2.95 -21.16 -0.47
N GLU A 5 -2.12 -20.75 -1.42
CA GLU A 5 -2.48 -19.83 -2.50
C GLU A 5 -3.62 -20.39 -3.36
N TYR A 6 -4.53 -19.50 -3.78
CA TYR A 6 -5.68 -19.86 -4.59
C TYR A 6 -5.91 -18.85 -5.71
N VAL A 7 -6.66 -19.29 -6.73
CA VAL A 7 -7.15 -18.41 -7.78
C VAL A 7 -8.67 -18.39 -7.72
N LEU A 8 -9.27 -17.21 -7.81
CA LEU A 8 -10.70 -17.08 -8.06
C LEU A 8 -10.89 -16.96 -9.57
N ALA A 9 -11.66 -17.88 -10.15
CA ALA A 9 -12.07 -17.82 -11.55
C ALA A 9 -13.58 -17.56 -11.62
N TRP A 10 -14.00 -16.55 -12.39
CA TRP A 10 -15.41 -16.28 -12.63
C TRP A 10 -15.65 -15.96 -14.09
N SER A 11 -16.85 -16.30 -14.57
CA SER A 11 -17.28 -15.97 -15.92
C SER A 11 -18.42 -14.96 -15.89
N THR A 12 -18.38 -13.97 -16.78
CA THR A 12 -19.57 -13.17 -17.07
C THR A 12 -20.32 -13.82 -18.22
N ALA A 13 -21.60 -14.13 -18.01
CA ALA A 13 -22.47 -14.54 -19.10
C ALA A 13 -23.02 -13.28 -19.76
N SER A 14 -22.69 -13.06 -21.03
CA SER A 14 -23.47 -12.11 -21.85
C SER A 14 -24.58 -12.88 -22.55
N GLU A 15 -25.74 -12.24 -22.76
CA GLU A 15 -26.90 -12.86 -23.44
C GLU A 15 -26.55 -13.31 -24.88
N ASN A 16 -25.41 -12.85 -25.43
CA ASN A 16 -25.00 -13.06 -26.80
C ASN A 16 -23.61 -13.75 -26.86
N THR A 17 -23.59 -15.07 -26.66
CA THR A 17 -22.58 -16.05 -27.13
C THR A 17 -21.11 -15.94 -26.70
N TYR A 18 -20.69 -14.91 -25.98
CA TYR A 18 -19.33 -14.86 -25.43
C TYR A 18 -19.34 -14.74 -23.91
N SER A 19 -18.75 -15.73 -23.25
CA SER A 19 -18.39 -15.68 -21.84
C SER A 19 -16.90 -15.39 -21.71
N SER A 20 -16.55 -14.31 -21.03
CA SER A 20 -15.17 -14.05 -20.63
C SER A 20 -14.88 -14.78 -19.32
N ILE A 21 -13.73 -15.42 -19.21
CA ILE A 21 -13.22 -15.96 -17.94
C ILE A 21 -12.21 -14.97 -17.39
N PHE A 22 -12.42 -14.55 -16.15
CA PHE A 22 -11.51 -13.72 -15.39
C PHE A 22 -10.85 -14.58 -14.33
N ILE A 23 -9.56 -14.34 -14.07
CA ILE A 23 -8.80 -14.99 -13.00
C ILE A 23 -8.18 -13.92 -12.10
N GLN A 24 -8.30 -14.11 -10.78
CA GLN A 24 -7.56 -13.35 -9.79
C GLN A 24 -6.76 -14.33 -8.94
N ALA A 25 -5.45 -14.15 -8.90
CA ALA A 25 -4.60 -14.90 -7.98
C ALA A 25 -4.54 -14.24 -6.61
N PHE A 26 -4.50 -15.06 -5.56
CA PHE A 26 -4.39 -14.68 -4.16
C PHE A 26 -3.24 -15.43 -3.48
N ASN A 27 -2.61 -14.76 -2.53
CA ASN A 27 -1.68 -15.37 -1.58
C ASN A 27 -2.45 -16.22 -0.55
N ALA A 28 -1.72 -16.98 0.27
CA ALA A 28 -2.29 -17.87 1.29
C ALA A 28 -3.04 -17.13 2.41
N ASP A 29 -2.70 -15.86 2.64
CA ASP A 29 -3.33 -14.96 3.60
C ASP A 29 -4.57 -14.24 3.05
N GLY A 30 -4.92 -14.48 1.78
CA GLY A 30 -6.08 -13.88 1.11
C GLY A 30 -5.82 -12.52 0.45
N THR A 31 -4.57 -12.03 0.42
CA THR A 31 -4.21 -10.81 -0.33
C THR A 31 -4.12 -11.09 -1.84
N ARG A 32 -4.44 -10.11 -2.71
CA ARG A 32 -4.41 -10.27 -4.18
C ARG A 32 -2.96 -10.22 -4.70
N LYS A 33 -2.60 -11.10 -5.62
CA LYS A 33 -1.22 -11.24 -6.10
C LYS A 33 -0.82 -10.24 -7.19
N PHE A 34 -1.79 -9.66 -7.90
CA PHE A 34 -1.62 -8.63 -8.91
C PHE A 34 -2.93 -7.86 -8.99
N ASP A 35 -2.96 -6.58 -8.58
CA ASP A 35 -3.79 -5.55 -9.21
C ASP A 35 -3.42 -4.18 -8.62
N ALA A 36 -2.88 -3.35 -9.50
CA ALA A 36 -2.66 -1.94 -9.28
C ALA A 36 -4.00 -1.23 -9.03
N ASP A 37 -4.32 -1.01 -7.76
CA ASP A 37 -5.03 0.18 -7.23
C ASP A 37 -5.08 0.16 -5.68
N GLY A 38 -4.16 -0.55 -5.04
CA GLY A 38 -4.14 -0.66 -3.58
C GLY A 38 -3.48 -1.94 -3.06
N VAL A 39 -2.94 -2.80 -3.92
CA VAL A 39 -2.04 -3.87 -3.49
C VAL A 39 -0.70 -3.65 -4.16
N ILE A 40 0.33 -3.37 -3.37
CA ILE A 40 1.71 -3.25 -3.83
C ILE A 40 2.53 -4.37 -3.20
N ASP A 41 3.52 -4.88 -3.92
CA ASP A 41 4.51 -5.71 -3.26
C ASP A 41 5.46 -4.87 -2.41
N ALA A 42 6.30 -5.52 -1.60
CA ALA A 42 7.28 -4.83 -0.78
C ALA A 42 8.34 -4.04 -1.57
N SER A 43 8.50 -4.27 -2.87
CA SER A 43 9.34 -3.44 -3.74
C SER A 43 8.54 -2.33 -4.45
N GLY A 44 7.23 -2.30 -4.24
CA GLY A 44 6.29 -1.43 -4.90
C GLY A 44 6.35 0.02 -4.45
N ILE A 45 5.68 0.87 -5.23
CA ILE A 45 5.69 2.31 -5.08
C ILE A 45 4.26 2.78 -4.85
N VAL A 46 4.04 3.55 -3.78
CA VAL A 46 2.82 4.36 -3.59
C VAL A 46 3.08 5.75 -4.13
N THR A 47 2.24 6.22 -5.04
CA THR A 47 2.22 7.64 -5.42
C THR A 47 1.34 8.41 -4.45
N VAL A 48 1.92 9.42 -3.80
CA VAL A 48 1.21 10.33 -2.90
C VAL A 48 1.15 11.73 -3.50
N THR A 49 0.08 12.47 -3.22
CA THR A 49 -0.08 13.86 -3.66
C THR A 49 -0.51 14.70 -2.47
N SER A 50 0.18 15.81 -2.24
CA SER A 50 -0.13 16.78 -1.19
C SER A 50 0.08 18.18 -1.76
N ASN A 51 -0.76 19.12 -1.34
CA ASN A 51 -0.67 20.54 -1.67
C ASN A 51 0.13 21.34 -0.62
N GLU A 52 0.70 20.67 0.39
CA GLU A 52 1.44 21.28 1.50
C GLU A 52 2.86 20.71 1.60
N ARG A 53 3.82 21.55 2.03
CA ARG A 53 5.21 21.12 2.27
C ARG A 53 5.27 20.18 3.46
N GLY A 54 5.98 19.05 3.32
CA GLY A 54 6.02 18.07 4.39
C GLY A 54 6.66 16.74 4.02
N LYS A 55 6.24 15.69 4.72
CA LYS A 55 6.57 14.29 4.46
C LYS A 55 5.29 13.48 4.38
N ALA A 56 5.30 12.39 3.62
CA ALA A 56 4.26 11.38 3.66
C ALA A 56 4.79 10.11 4.34
N TYR A 57 3.97 9.50 5.18
CA TYR A 57 4.28 8.28 5.92
C TYR A 57 3.31 7.19 5.49
N LEU A 58 3.84 6.02 5.12
CA LEU A 58 3.06 4.79 4.96
C LEU A 58 3.17 4.04 6.27
N VAL A 59 2.06 3.80 6.96
CA VAL A 59 2.06 3.27 8.32
C VAL A 59 1.11 2.09 8.43
N ASN A 60 1.57 0.98 9.01
CA ASN A 60 0.75 -0.19 9.24
C ASN A 60 -0.44 0.16 10.14
N SER A 61 -1.64 -0.30 9.77
CA SER A 61 -2.90 0.01 10.46
C SER A 61 -2.99 -0.51 11.91
N GLU A 62 -2.08 -1.40 12.32
CA GLU A 62 -1.96 -1.84 13.71
C GLU A 62 -1.30 -0.78 14.62
N VAL A 63 -0.61 0.21 14.05
CA VAL A 63 -0.04 1.34 14.79
C VAL A 63 -1.14 2.35 15.10
N VAL A 64 -1.31 2.69 16.38
CA VAL A 64 -2.21 3.78 16.80
C VAL A 64 -1.50 5.12 16.61
N VAL A 65 -1.91 5.89 15.60
CA VAL A 65 -1.26 7.14 15.23
C VAL A 65 -2.04 8.35 15.73
N THR A 66 -1.41 9.14 16.60
CA THR A 66 -1.91 10.46 17.04
C THR A 66 -0.92 11.59 16.80
N SER A 67 0.34 11.24 16.52
CA SER A 67 1.45 12.16 16.27
C SER A 67 2.53 11.49 15.42
N VAL A 68 3.46 12.30 14.87
CA VAL A 68 4.64 11.80 14.16
C VAL A 68 5.53 10.92 15.05
N LEU A 69 5.52 11.14 16.37
CA LEU A 69 6.31 10.36 17.31
C LEU A 69 5.81 8.92 17.41
N ASP A 70 4.49 8.70 17.33
CA ASP A 70 3.91 7.35 17.35
C ASP A 70 4.39 6.52 16.16
N ILE A 71 4.59 7.18 15.01
CA ILE A 71 5.11 6.55 13.80
C ILE A 71 6.61 6.26 13.97
N THR A 72 7.42 7.28 14.27
CA THR A 72 8.89 7.17 14.25
C THR A 72 9.49 6.38 15.41
N SER A 73 8.70 6.09 16.46
CA SER A 73 9.08 5.19 17.56
C SER A 73 8.59 3.74 17.40
N SER A 74 7.78 3.47 16.37
CA SER A 74 7.33 2.12 16.04
C SER A 74 8.46 1.28 15.43
N ALA A 75 8.28 -0.05 15.41
CA ALA A 75 9.23 -0.95 14.76
C ALA A 75 9.44 -0.56 13.29
N ASP A 76 10.68 -0.63 12.83
CA ASP A 76 11.13 -0.18 11.50
C ASP A 76 10.32 -0.82 10.36
N GLU A 77 9.96 -2.09 10.51
CA GLU A 77 9.21 -2.86 9.51
C GLU A 77 7.71 -2.46 9.39
N LEU A 78 7.23 -1.53 10.22
CA LEU A 78 5.82 -1.11 10.26
C LEU A 78 5.56 0.23 9.55
N TRP A 79 6.59 0.94 9.11
CA TRP A 79 6.38 2.22 8.45
C TRP A 79 7.54 2.61 7.52
N ASN A 80 7.22 3.38 6.49
CA ASN A 80 8.21 4.04 5.64
C ASN A 80 7.82 5.51 5.45
N VAL A 81 8.78 6.33 5.04
CA VAL A 81 8.59 7.76 4.82
C VAL A 81 9.11 8.20 3.45
N SER A 82 8.47 9.19 2.86
CA SER A 82 8.92 9.78 1.61
C SER A 82 10.20 10.56 1.84
N ALA A 83 10.95 10.82 0.75
CA ALA A 83 11.93 11.90 0.77
C ALA A 83 11.24 13.24 1.11
N ASP A 84 12.02 14.21 1.60
CA ASP A 84 11.52 15.58 1.82
C ASP A 84 10.96 16.16 0.52
N VAL A 85 9.68 16.55 0.54
CA VAL A 85 9.05 17.24 -0.59
C VAL A 85 9.32 18.74 -0.49
N SER A 86 10.57 19.08 -0.75
CA SER A 86 10.97 20.45 -0.98
C SER A 86 10.52 20.89 -2.37
N TRP A 87 9.49 21.75 -2.42
CA TRP A 87 9.03 22.59 -3.54
C TRP A 87 7.72 22.17 -4.24
N HIS A 88 6.63 22.80 -3.80
CA HIS A 88 5.43 23.27 -4.53
C HIS A 88 4.66 22.42 -5.57
N ASP A 89 5.04 21.19 -5.88
CA ASP A 89 4.16 20.29 -6.64
C ASP A 89 4.65 18.86 -6.48
N ILE A 90 3.89 18.04 -5.75
CA ILE A 90 4.13 16.60 -5.73
C ILE A 90 3.55 16.01 -7.01
N SER A 91 4.23 16.26 -8.12
CA SER A 91 4.13 15.34 -9.26
C SER A 91 4.88 14.07 -8.88
N ASN A 92 4.18 13.19 -8.16
CA ASN A 92 4.56 11.80 -7.91
C ASN A 92 5.79 11.61 -6.99
N SER A 93 5.68 12.02 -5.72
CA SER A 93 6.60 11.49 -4.71
C SER A 93 6.36 10.00 -4.54
N HIS A 94 7.41 9.23 -4.79
CA HIS A 94 7.43 7.80 -4.61
C HIS A 94 7.68 7.47 -3.15
N LEU A 95 6.76 6.71 -2.56
CA LEU A 95 6.88 6.14 -1.23
C LEU A 95 7.11 4.64 -1.41
N TYR A 96 8.28 4.16 -1.01
CA TYR A 96 8.69 2.78 -1.23
C TYR A 96 8.17 1.89 -0.11
N ALA A 97 7.70 0.69 -0.45
CA ALA A 97 7.29 -0.33 0.53
C ALA A 97 8.44 -1.21 1.04
N THR A 98 9.68 -0.92 0.64
CA THR A 98 10.84 -1.78 0.91
C THR A 98 11.06 -1.98 2.40
N GLY A 99 11.16 -3.24 2.82
CA GLY A 99 11.39 -3.61 4.22
C GLY A 99 10.13 -3.66 5.09
N LEU A 100 8.95 -3.34 4.53
CA LEU A 100 7.69 -3.45 5.26
C LEU A 100 7.17 -4.87 5.29
N VAL A 101 6.57 -5.26 6.42
CA VAL A 101 5.84 -6.53 6.55
C VAL A 101 4.51 -6.49 5.79
N ASP A 102 3.92 -7.66 5.62
CA ASP A 102 2.62 -7.80 4.99
C ASP A 102 1.53 -7.20 5.89
N GLY A 103 0.58 -6.49 5.30
CA GLY A 103 -0.50 -5.88 6.06
C GLY A 103 -1.22 -4.75 5.36
N ASN A 104 -2.13 -4.13 6.10
CA ASN A 104 -2.85 -2.95 5.66
C ASN A 104 -2.16 -1.69 6.17
N TYR A 105 -2.05 -0.69 5.31
CA TYR A 105 -1.33 0.54 5.55
C TYR A 105 -2.20 1.76 5.23
N LEU A 106 -2.02 2.80 6.02
CA LEU A 106 -2.62 4.11 5.84
C LEU A 106 -1.52 5.13 5.53
N VAL A 107 -1.86 6.15 4.74
CA VAL A 107 -0.94 7.24 4.42
C VAL A 107 -1.29 8.45 5.27
N TYR A 108 -0.30 9.02 5.94
CA TYR A 108 -0.41 10.28 6.66
C TYR A 108 0.54 11.30 6.04
N SER A 109 0.18 12.58 6.04
CA SER A 109 1.13 13.67 5.78
C SER A 109 1.48 14.39 7.07
N ALA A 110 2.72 14.85 7.19
CA ALA A 110 3.12 15.79 8.24
C ALA A 110 3.77 17.01 7.60
N ASP A 111 3.41 18.21 8.06
CA ASP A 111 4.04 19.44 7.61
C ASP A 111 5.47 19.64 8.19
N GLU A 112 6.14 20.72 7.79
CA GLU A 112 7.49 21.07 8.29
C GLU A 112 7.54 21.34 9.81
N ALA A 113 6.40 21.72 10.41
CA ALA A 113 6.28 21.89 11.85
C ALA A 113 5.97 20.56 12.58
N GLY A 114 5.73 19.47 11.85
CA GLY A 114 5.39 18.16 12.38
C GLY A 114 3.91 17.96 12.70
N ASN A 115 3.02 18.84 12.22
CA ASN A 115 1.58 18.65 12.37
C ASN A 115 1.12 17.54 11.42
N LEU A 116 0.46 16.52 11.97
CA LEU A 116 -0.01 15.37 11.21
C LEU A 116 -1.42 15.60 10.66
N SER A 117 -1.67 15.15 9.42
CA SER A 117 -2.98 15.12 8.81
C SER A 117 -3.86 14.00 9.37
N GLN A 118 -5.14 13.99 8.97
CA GLN A 118 -5.94 12.76 8.97
C GLN A 118 -5.35 11.75 7.96
N PRO A 119 -5.54 10.43 8.17
CA PRO A 119 -5.11 9.44 7.21
C PRO A 119 -5.86 9.60 5.88
N ALA A 120 -5.20 9.26 4.78
CA ALA A 120 -5.85 9.12 3.49
C ALA A 120 -6.97 8.06 3.56
N GLU A 121 -8.05 8.27 2.79
CA GLU A 121 -9.20 7.35 2.77
C GLU A 121 -8.88 6.00 2.13
N GLN A 122 -7.85 5.95 1.28
CA GLN A 122 -7.41 4.73 0.61
C GLN A 122 -6.50 3.89 1.52
N ILE A 123 -6.86 2.62 1.67
CA ILE A 123 -6.03 1.60 2.33
C ILE A 123 -5.10 0.99 1.28
N ILE A 124 -3.82 0.90 1.63
CA ILE A 124 -2.79 0.22 0.83
C ILE A 124 -2.51 -1.13 1.47
N ILE A 125 -2.55 -2.19 0.68
CA ILE A 125 -2.24 -3.55 1.08
C ILE A 125 -0.83 -3.86 0.60
N ILE A 126 0.05 -4.26 1.51
CA ILE A 126 1.40 -4.70 1.20
C ILE A 126 1.46 -6.21 1.37
N GLY A 127 2.02 -6.91 0.39
CA GLY A 127 2.33 -8.34 0.49
C GLY A 127 3.67 -8.66 -0.15
N GLN A 128 4.55 -9.42 0.51
CA GLN A 128 5.82 -9.86 -0.07
C GLN A 128 5.52 -10.72 -1.30
N VAL A 129 6.22 -10.48 -2.41
CA VAL A 129 6.34 -11.52 -3.43
C VAL A 129 7.23 -12.60 -2.83
N GLN A 130 6.62 -13.70 -2.39
CA GLN A 130 7.42 -14.86 -2.01
C GLN A 130 8.03 -15.41 -3.31
N ASP A 131 9.35 -15.19 -3.48
CA ASP A 131 10.11 -15.76 -4.59
C ASP A 131 9.92 -17.28 -4.58
N ALA A 132 9.26 -17.79 -5.63
CA ALA A 132 9.15 -19.22 -5.86
C ALA A 132 10.51 -19.73 -6.35
N ILE A 133 11.22 -20.47 -5.50
CA ILE A 133 12.36 -21.32 -5.89
C ILE A 133 11.81 -22.63 -6.48
#